data_AF-A0A8T3YU26-F1
#
_entry.id   AF-A0A8T3YU26-F1
#
_cell.length_a   1.000
_cell.length_b   1.000
_cell.length_c   1.000
_cell.angle_alpha   90.00
_cell.angle_beta   90.00
_cell.angle_gamma   90.00
#
_symmetry.space_group_name_H-M   'P 1'
#
loop_
_entity.id
_entity.type
_entity.pdbx_description
1 polymer ?
#
loop_
_entity_poly.entity_id
_entity_poly.type
_entity_poly.pdbx_seq_one_letter_code
_entity_poly.pdbx_strand_id
1 'polypeptide(L)'
;MLLAKMNKKIHKNKLIFASRKSQGLPINLVIIAAISLIVLVVLLYIFTGNIGKTSENIGSCRTKGGECANNGEGECKNPKFPIPIFVSNDCQNTNPKNLCCLKAGT
;
A
#
# COMPACT_ATOMS: atom_id res chain seq x y z
N MET A 1 40.24 32.73 71.44
CA MET A 1 40.23 33.52 70.20
C MET A 1 40.65 32.60 69.08
N LEU A 2 39.72 32.34 68.14
CA LEU A 2 39.98 31.75 66.81
C LEU A 2 40.46 30.27 66.81
N LEU A 3 39.91 29.31 66.07
CA LEU A 3 38.94 29.23 64.99
C LEU A 3 38.55 27.74 64.99
N ALA A 4 37.27 27.40 65.10
CA ALA A 4 36.32 27.34 63.99
C ALA A 4 35.96 25.88 63.70
N LYS A 5 34.74 25.53 64.08
CA LYS A 5 33.78 24.74 63.29
C LYS A 5 34.43 23.98 62.13
N MET A 6 34.82 22.73 62.35
CA MET A 6 34.94 21.79 61.26
C MET A 6 33.53 21.46 60.77
N ASN A 7 33.22 22.14 59.68
CA ASN A 7 31.98 22.16 58.93
C ASN A 7 31.65 20.75 58.42
N LYS A 8 30.62 20.15 59.01
CA LYS A 8 30.02 18.86 58.64
C LYS A 8 29.40 18.97 57.24
N LYS A 9 30.22 18.86 56.20
CA LYS A 9 29.76 18.85 54.81
C LYS A 9 29.34 17.43 54.42
N ILE A 10 28.20 16.97 54.96
CA ILE A 10 27.49 15.82 54.40
C ILE A 10 27.10 16.21 52.98
N HIS A 11 27.74 15.56 52.00
CA HIS A 11 27.27 15.57 50.61
C HIS A 11 25.84 15.06 50.63
N LYS A 12 24.87 15.99 50.58
CA LYS A 12 23.50 15.68 50.24
C LYS A 12 23.55 15.15 48.83
N ASN A 13 23.63 13.83 48.68
CA ASN A 13 23.28 13.16 47.44
C ASN A 13 21.93 13.76 47.04
N LYS A 14 21.98 14.54 45.96
CA LYS A 14 20.80 14.99 45.24
C LYS A 14 20.13 13.70 44.79
N LEU A 15 19.30 13.13 45.66
CA LEU A 15 18.28 12.18 45.30
C LEU A 15 17.45 12.95 44.31
N ILE A 16 17.79 12.79 43.03
CA ILE A 16 16.94 13.13 41.92
C ILE A 16 15.72 12.23 42.17
N PHE A 17 14.77 12.76 42.94
CA PHE A 17 13.38 12.39 42.81
C PHE A 17 13.08 12.76 41.35
N ALA A 18 13.42 11.84 40.45
CA ALA A 18 12.77 11.72 39.18
C ALA A 18 11.33 11.44 39.59
N SER A 19 10.58 12.51 39.82
CA SER A 19 9.15 12.49 39.64
C SER A 19 9.00 11.86 38.27
N ARG A 20 8.66 10.57 38.28
CA ARG A 20 8.09 9.91 37.12
C ARG A 20 6.85 10.73 36.90
N LYS A 21 6.99 11.81 36.11
CA LYS A 21 5.90 12.40 35.38
C LYS A 21 5.39 11.20 34.63
N SER A 22 4.38 10.55 35.21
CA SER A 22 3.38 9.86 34.44
C SER A 22 2.95 10.92 33.45
N GLN A 23 3.65 10.94 32.32
CA GLN A 23 3.24 11.65 31.14
C GLN A 23 2.05 10.83 30.70
N GLY A 24 0.91 11.01 31.40
CA GLY A 24 -0.36 10.52 30.93
C GLY A 24 -0.44 11.06 29.52
N LEU A 25 -0.45 10.15 28.54
CA LEU A 25 -0.59 10.57 27.16
C LEU A 25 -1.80 11.52 27.14
N PRO A 26 -1.62 12.76 26.69
CA PRO A 26 -2.67 13.75 26.80
C PRO A 26 -3.92 13.17 26.15
N ILE A 27 -5.07 13.20 26.84
CA ILE A 27 -6.32 12.58 26.35
C ILE A 27 -6.62 13.00 24.90
N ASN A 28 -6.30 14.25 24.55
CA ASN A 28 -6.44 14.79 23.20
C ASN A 28 -5.67 13.97 22.14
N LEU A 29 -4.47 13.47 22.47
CA LEU A 29 -3.69 12.64 21.57
C LEU A 29 -4.37 11.29 21.31
N VAL A 30 -4.98 10.70 22.34
CA VAL A 30 -5.74 9.45 22.21
C VAL A 30 -6.95 9.65 21.30
N ILE A 31 -7.65 10.78 21.44
CA ILE A 31 -8.80 11.13 20.60
C ILE A 31 -8.37 11.31 19.13
N ILE A 32 -7.30 12.06 18.88
CA ILE A 32 -6.78 12.27 17.52
C ILE A 32 -6.33 10.96 16.90
N ALA A 33 -5.64 10.10 17.66
CA ALA A 33 -5.20 8.79 17.20
C ALA A 33 -6.40 7.91 16.80
N ALA A 34 -7.46 7.87 17.61
CA ALA A 34 -8.67 7.11 17.31
C ALA A 34 -9.37 7.59 16.03
N ILE A 35 -9.53 8.91 15.85
CA ILE A 35 -10.13 9.48 14.62
C ILE A 35 -9.28 9.16 13.39
N SER A 36 -7.95 9.32 13.50
CA SER A 36 -7.03 9.06 12.40
C SER A 36 -7.07 7.60 11.93
N LEU A 37 -7.17 6.66 12.88
CA LEU A 37 -7.26 5.24 12.58
C LEU A 37 -8.56 4.89 11.84
N ILE A 38 -9.68 5.50 12.23
CA ILE A 38 -10.96 5.32 11.51
C ILE A 38 -10.85 5.83 10.07
N VAL A 39 -10.32 7.04 9.88
CA VAL A 39 -10.15 7.62 8.54
C VAL A 39 -9.25 6.74 7.68
N LEU A 40 -8.17 6.21 8.23
CA LEU A 40 -7.26 5.31 7.51
C LEU A 40 -8.00 4.05 7.03
N VAL A 41 -8.81 3.42 7.89
CA VAL A 41 -9.59 2.22 7.51
C VAL A 41 -10.57 2.54 6.38
N VAL A 42 -11.25 3.69 6.42
CA VAL A 42 -12.18 4.12 5.37
C VAL A 42 -11.45 4.32 4.04
N LEU A 43 -10.28 4.97 4.05
CA LEU A 43 -9.46 5.13 2.84
C LEU A 43 -9.00 3.78 2.28
N LEU A 44 -8.55 2.87 3.13
CA LEU A 44 -8.16 1.52 2.72
C LEU A 44 -9.33 0.77 2.06
N TYR A 45 -10.55 0.91 2.59
CA TYR A 45 -11.73 0.27 2.02
C TYR A 45 -12.04 0.79 0.61
N ILE A 46 -11.99 2.12 0.42
CA ILE A 46 -12.22 2.76 -0.89
C ILE A 46 -11.12 2.40 -1.88
N PHE A 47 -9.85 2.41 -1.45
CA PHE A 47 -8.73 2.07 -2.32
C PHE A 47 -8.72 0.58 -2.70
N THR A 48 -9.02 -0.32 -1.76
CA THR A 48 -9.07 -1.77 -2.04
C THR A 48 -10.15 -2.09 -3.08
N GLY A 49 -11.32 -1.44 -3.00
CA GLY A 49 -12.38 -1.64 -3.99
C GLY A 49 -12.04 -1.16 -5.40
N ASN A 50 -11.19 -0.14 -5.54
CA ASN A 50 -10.79 0.40 -6.83
C ASN A 50 -9.55 -0.31 -7.42
N ILE A 51 -8.57 -0.70 -6.59
CA ILE A 51 -7.35 -1.39 -7.05
C ILE A 51 -7.67 -2.69 -7.79
N GLY A 52 -8.65 -3.47 -7.30
CA GLY A 52 -9.08 -4.69 -7.98
C GLY A 52 -9.53 -4.43 -9.43
N LYS A 53 -10.41 -3.45 -9.63
CA LYS A 53 -10.91 -3.07 -10.95
C LYS A 53 -9.83 -2.46 -11.85
N THR A 54 -8.92 -1.66 -11.28
CA THR A 54 -7.83 -1.05 -12.06
C THR A 54 -6.83 -2.08 -12.53
N SER A 55 -6.50 -3.09 -11.72
CA SER A 55 -5.57 -4.17 -12.12
C SER A 55 -6.10 -4.97 -13.30
N GLU A 56 -7.40 -5.23 -13.33
CA GLU A 56 -8.08 -5.95 -14.41
C GLU A 56 -8.08 -5.12 -15.71
N ASN A 57 -8.37 -3.82 -15.63
CA ASN A 57 -8.39 -2.94 -16.80
C ASN A 57 -6.99 -2.67 -17.40
N ILE A 58 -5.94 -2.54 -16.57
CA ILE A 58 -4.55 -2.37 -17.03
C ILE A 58 -4.00 -3.66 -17.64
N GLY A 59 -4.40 -4.82 -17.08
CA GLY A 59 -4.04 -6.13 -17.61
C GLY A 59 -4.67 -6.43 -18.97
N SER A 60 -5.76 -5.72 -19.31
CA SER A 60 -6.59 -6.09 -20.44
C SER A 60 -5.89 -6.04 -21.80
N CYS A 61 -6.22 -7.01 -22.65
CA CYS A 61 -5.69 -7.13 -24.00
C CYS A 61 -5.81 -5.81 -24.78
N ARG A 62 -6.95 -5.13 -24.63
CA ARG A 62 -7.25 -3.89 -25.33
C ARG A 62 -6.41 -2.71 -24.83
N THR A 63 -6.17 -2.62 -23.52
CA THR A 63 -5.28 -1.59 -22.93
C THR A 63 -3.83 -1.79 -23.34
N LYS A 64 -3.40 -3.04 -23.56
CA LYS A 64 -2.07 -3.37 -24.09
C LYS A 64 -1.93 -3.13 -25.60
N GLY A 65 -2.97 -2.61 -26.25
CA GLY A 65 -2.97 -2.36 -27.69
C GLY A 65 -3.07 -3.65 -28.52
N GLY A 66 -3.77 -4.67 -28.00
CA GLY A 66 -4.06 -5.92 -28.69
C GLY A 66 -5.53 -6.15 -28.97
N GLU A 67 -5.81 -7.19 -29.78
CA GLU A 67 -7.15 -7.63 -30.15
C GLU A 67 -7.38 -9.08 -29.71
N CYS A 68 -8.61 -9.40 -29.28
CA CYS A 68 -9.01 -10.78 -28.96
C CYS A 68 -9.24 -11.58 -30.25
N ALA A 69 -8.69 -12.80 -30.34
CA ALA A 69 -8.89 -13.71 -31.47
C ALA A 69 -9.22 -15.14 -31.00
N ASN A 70 -10.02 -15.87 -31.79
CA ASN A 70 -10.43 -17.24 -31.48
C ASN A 70 -9.28 -18.25 -31.66
N ASN A 71 -9.23 -19.30 -30.84
CA ASN A 71 -8.24 -20.39 -30.90
C ASN A 71 -8.50 -21.42 -32.01
N GLY A 72 -9.05 -20.97 -33.13
CA GLY A 72 -9.40 -21.81 -34.28
C GLY A 72 -8.57 -21.43 -35.49
N GLU A 73 -7.56 -22.24 -35.78
CA GLU A 73 -6.78 -22.29 -37.03
C GLU A 73 -5.97 -21.02 -37.35
N GLY A 74 -4.78 -20.94 -36.75
CA GLY A 74 -3.72 -19.99 -37.11
C GLY A 74 -3.74 -18.74 -36.23
N GLU A 75 -2.80 -18.70 -35.29
CA GLU A 75 -2.53 -17.59 -34.37
C GLU A 75 -2.65 -16.24 -35.07
N CYS A 76 -3.44 -15.34 -34.48
CA CYS A 76 -3.53 -13.92 -34.84
C CYS A 76 -3.43 -13.65 -36.35
N LYS A 77 -4.47 -14.02 -37.12
CA LYS A 77 -4.55 -13.83 -38.59
C LYS A 77 -4.31 -12.40 -39.11
N ASN A 78 -4.27 -11.42 -38.22
CA ASN A 78 -4.07 -10.02 -38.58
C ASN A 78 -2.55 -9.71 -38.53
N PRO A 79 -1.90 -9.35 -39.66
CA PRO A 79 -0.47 -9.08 -39.70
C PRO A 79 -0.05 -7.88 -38.82
N LYS A 80 -1.03 -7.10 -38.34
CA LYS A 80 -0.81 -6.02 -37.37
C LYS A 80 -0.59 -6.50 -35.94
N PHE A 81 -0.98 -7.73 -35.60
CA PHE A 81 -0.93 -8.26 -34.23
C PHE A 81 -0.27 -9.65 -34.17
N PRO A 82 1.04 -9.79 -34.42
CA PRO A 82 1.67 -11.09 -34.61
C PRO A 82 1.93 -11.91 -33.33
N ILE A 83 1.72 -11.34 -32.14
CA ILE A 83 2.16 -11.96 -30.87
C ILE A 83 0.94 -12.51 -30.10
N PRO A 84 0.78 -13.84 -29.99
CA PRO A 84 -0.29 -14.45 -29.20
C PRO A 84 0.09 -14.54 -27.70
N ILE A 85 -0.82 -14.10 -26.82
CA ILE A 85 -0.70 -14.22 -25.37
C ILE A 85 -2.00 -14.78 -24.79
N PHE A 86 -1.90 -15.77 -23.91
CA PHE A 86 -3.05 -16.30 -23.18
C PHE A 86 -3.40 -15.37 -22.01
N VAL A 87 -4.61 -14.82 -22.01
CA VAL A 87 -5.12 -13.99 -20.91
C VAL A 87 -6.44 -14.59 -20.45
N SER A 88 -6.45 -15.10 -19.22
CA SER A 88 -7.53 -16.00 -18.75
C SER A 88 -8.90 -15.33 -18.66
N ASN A 89 -8.99 -14.00 -18.59
CA ASN A 89 -10.24 -13.33 -18.22
C ASN A 89 -10.72 -12.21 -19.16
N ASP A 90 -9.88 -11.66 -20.04
CA ASP A 90 -10.25 -10.48 -20.85
C ASP A 90 -11.12 -10.80 -22.06
N CYS A 91 -10.89 -11.99 -22.62
CA CYS A 91 -11.54 -12.43 -23.83
C CYS A 91 -12.44 -13.63 -23.50
N GLN A 92 -13.31 -13.51 -22.51
CA GLN A 92 -14.20 -14.62 -22.10
C GLN A 92 -15.46 -14.77 -22.96
N ASN A 93 -15.78 -13.80 -23.81
CA ASN A 93 -17.08 -13.74 -24.48
C ASN A 93 -17.13 -14.42 -25.87
N THR A 94 -16.19 -15.31 -26.16
CA THR A 94 -16.19 -16.06 -27.43
C THR A 94 -15.58 -17.44 -27.19
N ASN A 95 -16.40 -18.47 -27.33
CA ASN A 95 -15.91 -19.85 -27.43
C ASN A 95 -15.38 -20.04 -28.86
N PRO A 96 -14.18 -20.64 -29.08
CA PRO A 96 -13.26 -21.23 -28.11
C PRO A 96 -12.02 -20.37 -27.78
N LYS A 97 -11.70 -20.29 -26.47
CA LYS A 97 -10.44 -19.85 -25.84
C LYS A 97 -9.71 -18.68 -26.51
N ASN A 98 -10.19 -17.47 -26.30
CA ASN A 98 -9.60 -16.31 -26.96
C ASN A 98 -8.16 -16.02 -26.53
N LEU A 99 -7.28 -15.91 -27.51
CA LEU A 99 -5.91 -15.41 -27.37
C LEU A 99 -5.95 -13.87 -27.46
N CYS A 100 -5.07 -13.20 -26.73
CA CYS A 100 -4.79 -11.78 -26.93
C CYS A 100 -3.65 -11.63 -27.95
N CYS A 101 -3.93 -10.95 -29.04
CA CYS A 101 -2.96 -10.68 -30.10
C CYS A 101 -2.41 -9.27 -29.93
N LEU A 102 -1.14 -9.12 -29.54
CA LEU A 102 -0.50 -7.80 -29.39
C LEU A 102 0.10 -7.31 -30.70
N LYS A 103 0.08 -5.99 -30.88
CA LYS A 103 0.78 -5.32 -31.96
C LYS A 103 2.28 -5.37 -31.68
N ALA A 104 3.07 -5.81 -32.65
CA ALA A 104 4.52 -5.66 -32.57
C ALA A 104 4.84 -4.17 -32.55
N GLY A 105 5.45 -3.70 -31.46
CA GLY A 105 5.93 -2.32 -31.36
C GLY A 105 6.92 -2.05 -32.48
N THR A 106 6.69 -0.98 -33.23
CA THR A 106 7.69 -0.35 -34.11
C THR A 106 8.66 0.46 -33.28
#